data_AF-A0A350UA46-F1
#
_entry.id   AF-A0A350UA46-F1
#
_cell.length_a   1.000
_cell.length_b   1.000
_cell.length_c   1.000
_cell.angle_alpha   90.00
_cell.angle_beta   90.00
_cell.angle_gamma   90.00
#
_symmetry.space_group_name_H-M   'P 1'
#
loop_
_entity.id
_entity.type
_entity.pdbx_description
1 polymer ?
#
loop_
_entity_poly.entity_id
_entity_poly.type
_entity_poly.pdbx_seq_one_letter_code
_entity_poly.pdbx_strand_id
1 'polypeptide(L)' 'MQKALIFHLQKFSIHDGAGIRTDVFFQGCNLRCGWCSNPESQPTEPLPCEKATAYTVPALVA' A
#
# COMPACT_ATOMS: atom_id res chain seq x y z
N MET A 1 16.42 -4.24 10.49
CA MET A 1 14.94 -4.26 10.44
C MET A 1 14.50 -4.39 8.99
N GLN A 2 13.48 -5.20 8.72
CA GLN A 2 12.92 -5.35 7.38
C GLN A 2 12.14 -4.09 6.98
N LYS A 3 12.19 -3.74 5.69
CA LYS A 3 11.49 -2.59 5.09
C LYS A 3 10.45 -3.09 4.09
N ALA A 4 9.34 -2.37 3.96
CA ALA A 4 8.34 -2.61 2.94
C ALA A 4 8.06 -1.32 2.16
N LEU A 5 7.82 -1.43 0.86
CA LEU A 5 7.42 -0.31 0.02
C LEU A 5 5.92 -0.10 0.13
N ILE A 6 5.52 1.11 0.54
CA ILE A 6 4.13 1.51 0.71
C ILE A 6 3.85 2.65 -0.25
N PHE A 7 2.83 2.51 -1.11
CA PHE A 7 2.45 3.54 -2.08
C PHE A 7 1.29 4.42 -1.57
N HIS A 8 0.47 3.89 -0.66
CA HIS A 8 -0.63 4.66 -0.07
C HIS A 8 -0.87 4.31 1.40
N LEU A 9 -1.22 5.34 2.18
CA LEU A 9 -1.61 5.25 3.58
C LEU A 9 -2.93 5.97 3.74
N GLN A 10 -4.01 5.22 3.98
CA GLN A 10 -5.35 5.77 4.14
C GLN A 10 -5.74 5.69 5.62
N LYS A 11 -6.00 6.85 6.23
CA LYS A 11 -6.48 6.93 7.61
C LYS A 11 -8.01 6.99 7.61
N PHE A 12 -8.64 6.51 8.68
CA PHE A 12 -10.08 6.57 8.89
C PHE A 12 -10.92 5.78 7.88
N SER A 13 -10.41 4.65 7.40
CA SER A 13 -11.18 3.73 6.56
C SER A 13 -12.28 3.06 7.38
N ILE A 14 -13.52 3.14 6.90
CA ILE A 14 -14.71 2.54 7.53
C ILE A 14 -15.31 1.39 6.69
N HIS A 15 -14.79 1.16 5.48
CA HIS A 15 -15.32 0.18 4.54
C HIS A 15 -14.42 -1.05 4.39
N ASP A 16 -13.15 -0.96 4.77
CA ASP A 16 -12.13 -1.98 4.59
C ASP A 16 -12.01 -2.94 5.80
N GLY A 17 -13.03 -2.97 6.65
CA GLY A 17 -13.12 -3.88 7.79
C GLY A 17 -14.00 -3.35 8.92
N ALA A 18 -14.09 -4.10 10.03
CA ALA A 18 -14.87 -3.69 11.18
C ALA A 18 -14.19 -2.55 11.96
N GLY A 19 -14.94 -1.50 12.27
CA GLY A 19 -14.45 -0.32 12.99
C GLY A 19 -13.73 0.69 12.09
N ILE A 20 -13.04 1.65 12.72
CA ILE A 20 -12.21 2.64 12.01
C ILE A 20 -10.79 2.08 11.88
N ARG A 21 -10.27 2.02 10.65
CA ARG A 21 -8.97 1.44 10.33
C ARG A 21 -8.04 2.45 9.67
N THR A 22 -6.75 2.15 9.73
CA THR A 22 -5.73 2.77 8.88
C THR A 22 -5.24 1.69 7.94
N ASP A 23 -5.46 1.88 6.65
CA ASP A 23 -5.05 0.92 5.63
C ASP A 23 -3.67 1.28 5.12
N VAL A 24 -2.85 0.24 4.96
CA VAL A 24 -1.47 0.32 4.49
C VAL A 24 -1.40 -0.42 3.16
N PHE A 25 -1.27 0.32 2.07
CA PHE A 25 -1.24 -0.24 0.72
C PHE A 25 0.21 -0.50 0.29
N PHE A 26 0.55 -1.77 0.17
CA PHE A 26 1.87 -2.23 -0.21
C PHE A 26 2.09 -2.17 -1.72
N GLN A 27 3.30 -1.81 -2.14
CA GLN A 27 3.74 -1.93 -3.53
C GLN A 27 4.03 -3.39 -3.84
N GLY A 28 3.57 -3.85 -5.01
CA GLY A 28 3.78 -5.20 -5.51
C GLY A 28 2.55 -6.10 -5.37
N CYS A 29 2.02 -6.56 -6.49
CA CYS A 29 1.01 -7.61 -6.56
C CYS A 29 1.37 -8.51 -7.74
N ASN A 30 1.43 -9.83 -7.55
CA ASN A 30 1.78 -10.78 -8.61
C ASN A 30 0.60 -11.12 -9.54
N LEU A 31 -0.60 -10.63 -9.22
CA LEU A 31 -1.79 -10.79 -10.05
C LEU A 31 -1.91 -9.66 -11.08
N ARG A 32 -2.61 -9.94 -12.18
CA ARG A 32 -2.83 -9.00 -13.30
C ARG A 32 -4.32 -8.95 -13.66
N CYS A 33 -5.14 -8.68 -12.67
CA CYS A 33 -6.60 -8.62 -12.83
C CYS A 33 -6.98 -7.48 -13.79
N GLY A 34 -7.85 -7.75 -14.78
CA GLY A 34 -8.34 -6.74 -15.73
C GLY A 34 -9.25 -5.67 -15.11
N TRP A 35 -9.76 -5.93 -13.90
CA TRP A 35 -10.59 -5.02 -13.10
C TRP A 35 -9.91 -4.63 -11.79
N CYS A 36 -8.58 -4.61 -11.76
CA CYS A 36 -7.85 -4.24 -10.55
C CYS A 36 -8.22 -2.80 -10.13
N SER A 37 -8.67 -2.64 -8.88
CA SER A 37 -8.99 -1.32 -8.32
C SER A 37 -7.75 -0.48 -8.01
N ASN A 38 -6.57 -1.13 -7.93
CA ASN A 38 -5.28 -0.51 -7.60
C ASN A 38 -4.20 -0.99 -8.57
N PRO A 39 -4.29 -0.66 -9.88
CA PRO A 39 -3.30 -1.07 -10.87
C PRO A 39 -1.87 -0.60 -10.55
N GLU A 40 -1.73 0.54 -9.86
CA GLU A 40 -0.46 1.09 -9.36
C GLU A 40 0.28 0.15 -8.39
N SER A 41 -0.43 -0.78 -7.74
CA SER A 41 0.19 -1.78 -6.84
C SER A 41 0.83 -2.95 -7.60
N GLN A 42 0.48 -3.18 -8.87
CA GLN A 42 0.90 -4.37 -9.61
C GLN A 42 2.40 -4.45 -9.93
N PRO A 43 3.08 -3.34 -10.26
CA PRO A 43 4.53 -3.32 -10.42
C PRO A 43 5.24 -3.66 -9.10
N THR A 44 6.30 -4.49 -9.17
CA THR A 44 7.14 -4.78 -7.99
C THR A 44 7.92 -3.55 -7.54
N GLU A 45 8.19 -2.64 -8.47
CA GLU A 45 8.81 -1.34 -8.23
C GLU A 45 7.89 -0.24 -8.76
N PRO A 46 7.80 0.93 -8.10
CA PRO A 46 6.92 2.01 -8.54
C PRO A 46 7.27 2.49 -9.95
N LEU A 47 6.25 2.85 -10.74
CA LEU A 47 6.48 3.42 -12.06
C LEU A 47 7.09 4.84 -11.96
N PRO A 48 7.68 5.35 -13.05
CA PRO A 48 8.12 6.74 -13.10
C PRO A 48 6.99 7.69 -12.66
N CYS A 49 7.31 8.63 -11.76
CA CYS A 49 6.39 9.58 -11.14
C CYS A 49 5.40 9.02 -10.11
N GLU A 50 5.34 7.71 -9.87
CA GLU A 50 4.59 7.15 -8.74
C GLU A 50 5.37 7.29 -7.43
N LYS A 51 4.63 7.54 -6.35
CA LYS A 51 5.21 7.68 -5.02
C LYS A 51 5.10 6.36 -4.28
N ALA A 52 6.23 5.78 -3.90
CA ALA A 52 6.27 4.76 -2.85
C ALA A 52 7.44 5.02 -1.92
N THR A 53 7.23 4.78 -0.64
CA THR A 53 8.20 5.04 0.42
C THR A 53 8.51 3.75 1.15
N ALA A 54 9.78 3.51 1.46
CA ALA A 54 10.21 2.36 2.25
C ALA A 54 9.98 2.62 3.74
N TYR A 55 9.03 1.90 4.35
CA TYR A 55 8.70 1.98 5.77
C TYR A 55 9.22 0.79 6.57
N THR A 56 9.43 1.01 7.86
CA THR A 56 9.59 -0.05 8.87
C THR A 56 8.33 -0.12 9.74
N VAL A 57 8.09 -1.26 10.39
CA VAL A 57 6.93 -1.41 11.30
C VAL A 57 6.89 -0.33 12.39
N PRO A 58 8.01 -0.03 13.11
CA PRO A 58 7.99 1.04 14.11
C PRO A 58 7.66 2.41 13.52
N ALA A 59 8.09 2.71 12.29
CA ALA A 59 7.81 3.98 11.64
C ALA A 59 6.36 4.13 11.16
N LEU A 60 5.61 3.03 10.98
CA LEU A 60 4.19 3.05 10.62
C LEU A 60 3.27 3.21 11.83
N VAL A 61 3.72 2.77 13.00
CA VAL A 61 2.92 2.74 14.25
C VAL A 61 3.22 3.94 15.15
N ALA A 62 4.29 4.68 14.87
CA ALA A 62 4.64 5.95 15.53
C ALA A 62 3.81 7.13 14.98
#